data_AF-A0A654DUM0-F1
#
_entry.id   AF-A0A654DUM0-F1
#
_cell.length_a   1.000
_cell.length_b   1.000
_cell.length_c   1.000
_cell.angle_alpha   90.00
_cell.angle_beta   90.00
_cell.angle_gamma   90.00
#
_symmetry.space_group_name_H-M   'P 1'
#
loop_
_entity.id
_entity.type
_entity.pdbx_description
1 polymer ?
#
loop_
_entity_poly.entity_id
_entity_poly.type
_entity_poly.pdbx_seq_one_letter_code
_entity_poly.pdbx_strand_id
1 'polypeptide(L)'
;MEWIDQLDKLNRINKGTEELWVSGQKIKELTFLKDFRNLKKLFLRSFKTTNLSPLKSLTELKHLELTNVGNGGNLEAISHLTSLQELIIQTPPGWDGGSKRLSYDSLAPLRNLENLVSLTLLDVLFTNDELTPLTHLKSLDQLDTRNTFTTAAFVELNISQPKLKCRYTKPYTIWEGFEYYRCKKCGSMKVEFSGIDLKRRVFCLNCNKKKTDELIERFNEIKAKKSA
;
A
#
# COMPACT_ATOMS: atom_id res chain seq x y z
N MET A 1 4.06 -9.10 22.89
CA MET A 1 3.12 -7.96 22.85
C MET A 1 1.71 -8.49 22.70
N GLU A 2 0.75 -7.83 23.36
CA GLU A 2 -0.65 -8.23 23.39
C GLU A 2 -1.51 -7.14 22.72
N TRP A 3 -2.47 -7.55 21.89
CA TRP A 3 -3.43 -6.64 21.27
C TRP A 3 -4.44 -6.16 22.30
N ILE A 4 -4.64 -4.84 22.39
CA ILE A 4 -5.69 -4.26 23.22
C ILE A 4 -6.99 -4.26 22.44
N ASP A 5 -8.00 -4.96 22.94
CA ASP A 5 -9.28 -5.18 22.26
C ASP A 5 -10.47 -4.49 22.93
N GLN A 6 -10.26 -3.85 24.09
CA GLN A 6 -11.29 -3.25 24.94
C GLN A 6 -10.85 -1.89 25.48
N LEU A 7 -11.81 -0.95 25.60
CA LEU A 7 -11.55 0.44 26.01
C LEU A 7 -11.07 0.56 27.46
N ASP A 8 -11.59 -0.27 28.36
CA ASP A 8 -11.21 -0.29 29.77
C ASP A 8 -9.72 -0.65 29.96
N LYS A 9 -9.19 -1.55 29.14
CA LYS A 9 -7.76 -1.88 29.10
C LYS A 9 -6.91 -0.67 28.67
N LEU A 10 -7.38 0.18 27.75
CA LEU A 10 -6.65 1.39 27.30
C LEU A 10 -6.45 2.43 28.42
N ASN A 11 -7.36 2.47 29.40
CA ASN A 11 -7.23 3.37 30.55
C ASN A 11 -6.09 2.97 31.49
N ARG A 12 -5.64 1.71 31.43
CA ARG A 12 -4.54 1.18 32.25
C ARG A 12 -3.18 1.29 31.56
N ILE A 13 -3.15 1.69 30.29
CA ILE A 13 -1.90 1.85 29.53
C ILE A 13 -1.25 3.18 29.88
N ASN A 14 0.07 3.13 30.09
CA ASN A 14 0.89 4.31 30.24
C ASN A 14 0.79 5.20 29.00
N LYS A 15 0.28 6.42 29.15
CA LYS A 15 0.12 7.40 28.06
C LYS A 15 1.46 7.89 27.49
N GLY A 16 2.56 7.66 28.22
CA GLY A 16 3.92 7.90 27.75
C GLY A 16 4.53 6.77 26.91
N THR A 17 3.78 5.71 26.58
CA THR A 17 4.28 4.63 25.72
C THR A 17 4.65 5.12 24.32
N GLU A 18 5.68 4.50 23.74
CA GLU A 18 6.12 4.76 22.37
C GLU A 18 5.51 3.77 21.36
N GLU A 19 4.92 2.69 21.84
CA GLU A 19 4.36 1.64 20.99
C GLU A 19 2.98 1.20 21.51
N LEU A 20 2.02 1.08 20.59
CA LEU A 20 0.64 0.71 20.92
C LEU A 20 0.01 -0.18 19.84
N TRP A 21 -0.60 -1.27 20.30
CA TRP A 21 -1.26 -2.28 19.48
C TRP A 21 -2.74 -2.37 19.87
N VAL A 22 -3.64 -2.00 18.97
CA VAL A 22 -5.08 -1.94 19.26
C VAL A 22 -5.90 -2.65 18.19
N SER A 23 -6.79 -3.52 18.62
CA SER A 23 -7.76 -4.22 17.79
C SER A 23 -9.17 -3.70 18.08
N GLY A 24 -9.83 -3.18 17.06
CA GLY A 24 -11.04 -2.37 17.17
C GLY A 24 -12.35 -3.13 17.01
N GLN A 25 -12.41 -4.45 17.22
CA GLN A 25 -13.69 -5.16 17.07
C GLN A 25 -14.78 -4.61 18.01
N LYS A 26 -14.40 -4.15 19.20
CA LYS A 26 -15.30 -3.52 20.20
C LYS A 26 -15.08 -2.00 20.34
N ILE A 27 -14.00 -1.46 19.77
CA ILE A 27 -13.66 -0.04 19.85
C ILE A 27 -14.07 0.64 18.54
N LYS A 28 -15.08 1.49 18.60
CA LYS A 28 -15.70 2.05 17.39
C LYS A 28 -14.99 3.30 16.85
N GLU A 29 -14.18 3.96 17.66
CA GLU A 29 -13.53 5.22 17.33
C GLU A 29 -12.09 5.29 17.84
N LEU A 30 -11.30 6.19 17.26
CA LEU A 30 -9.87 6.37 17.56
C LEU A 30 -9.60 7.54 18.51
N THR A 31 -10.64 8.11 19.14
CA THR A 31 -10.55 9.32 19.99
C THR A 31 -9.53 9.20 21.12
N PHE A 32 -9.34 7.99 21.66
CA PHE A 32 -8.35 7.67 22.70
C PHE A 32 -6.90 7.96 22.30
N LEU A 33 -6.58 8.04 21.00
CA LEU A 33 -5.21 8.28 20.53
C LEU A 33 -4.70 9.67 20.89
N LYS A 34 -5.58 10.63 21.17
CA LYS A 34 -5.21 12.02 21.53
C LYS A 34 -4.34 12.10 22.79
N ASP A 35 -4.41 11.09 23.65
CA ASP A 35 -3.66 11.04 24.91
C ASP A 35 -2.25 10.46 24.74
N PHE A 36 -1.94 9.81 23.62
CA PHE A 36 -0.70 9.05 23.41
C PHE A 36 0.32 9.82 22.56
N ARG A 37 0.68 11.04 22.98
CA ARG A 37 1.50 11.97 22.18
C ARG A 37 2.94 11.52 21.93
N ASN A 38 3.45 10.57 22.70
CA ASN A 38 4.82 10.04 22.57
C ASN A 38 4.93 8.84 21.62
N LEU A 39 3.83 8.41 20.99
CA LEU A 39 3.85 7.24 20.11
C LEU A 39 4.82 7.43 18.95
N LYS A 40 5.69 6.42 18.79
CA LYS A 40 6.59 6.23 17.66
C LYS A 40 6.08 5.10 16.75
N LYS A 41 5.35 4.13 17.28
CA LYS A 41 4.75 3.03 16.51
C LYS A 41 3.30 2.78 16.90
N LEU A 42 2.44 2.64 15.91
CA LEU A 42 1.02 2.41 16.12
C LEU A 42 0.52 1.33 15.16
N PHE A 43 -0.10 0.29 15.74
CA PHE A 43 -0.71 -0.81 15.01
C PHE A 43 -2.21 -0.80 15.30
N LEU A 44 -3.02 -0.53 14.28
CA LEU A 44 -4.47 -0.55 14.36
C LEU A 44 -5.02 -1.68 13.51
N ARG A 45 -5.85 -2.52 14.11
CA ARG A 45 -6.50 -3.65 13.43
C ARG A 45 -8.01 -3.61 13.58
N SER A 46 -8.74 -3.93 12.52
CA SER A 46 -10.19 -4.20 12.56
C SER A 46 -11.04 -3.04 13.14
N PHE A 47 -10.76 -1.81 12.71
CA PHE A 47 -11.58 -0.64 13.06
C PHE A 47 -12.52 -0.28 11.90
N LYS A 48 -13.83 -0.29 12.16
CA LYS A 48 -14.84 0.03 11.14
C LYS A 48 -14.99 1.53 10.84
N THR A 49 -14.34 2.41 11.62
CA THR A 49 -14.43 3.85 11.40
C THR A 49 -13.68 4.30 10.15
N THR A 50 -14.24 5.27 9.44
CA THR A 50 -13.58 6.04 8.37
C THR A 50 -12.91 7.32 8.88
N ASN A 51 -13.24 7.74 10.10
CA ASN A 51 -12.69 8.96 10.69
C ASN A 51 -11.32 8.67 11.30
N LEU A 52 -10.27 9.00 10.56
CA LEU A 52 -8.88 8.89 10.98
C LEU A 52 -8.35 10.16 11.67
N SER A 53 -9.16 11.23 11.81
CA SER A 53 -8.70 12.53 12.34
C SER A 53 -7.95 12.48 13.68
N PRO A 54 -8.18 11.53 14.62
CA PRO A 54 -7.37 11.45 15.84
C PRO A 54 -5.88 11.19 15.59
N LEU A 55 -5.51 10.57 14.46
CA LEU A 55 -4.11 10.35 14.08
C LEU A 55 -3.34 11.66 13.91
N LYS A 56 -3.99 12.76 13.53
CA LYS A 56 -3.32 14.05 13.22
C LYS A 56 -2.43 14.58 14.36
N SER A 57 -2.72 14.18 15.60
CA SER A 57 -1.98 14.61 16.79
C SER A 57 -0.69 13.81 17.06
N LEU A 58 -0.48 12.69 16.35
CA LEU A 58 0.65 11.77 16.56
C LEU A 58 1.86 12.15 15.68
N THR A 59 2.28 13.41 15.69
CA THR A 59 3.32 13.95 14.78
C THR A 59 4.69 13.30 14.93
N GLU A 60 4.92 12.61 16.04
CA GLU A 60 6.14 11.88 16.37
C GLU A 60 6.17 10.43 15.84
N LEU A 61 5.09 9.98 15.21
CA LEU A 61 4.94 8.61 14.74
C LEU A 61 5.90 8.32 13.58
N LYS A 62 6.65 7.22 13.71
CA LYS A 62 7.60 6.73 12.71
C LYS A 62 7.08 5.50 11.95
N HIS A 63 6.22 4.71 12.58
CA HIS A 63 5.61 3.53 11.98
C HIS A 63 4.10 3.52 12.22
N LEU A 64 3.33 3.36 11.15
CA LEU A 64 1.87 3.22 11.20
C LEU A 64 1.43 2.00 10.40
N GLU A 65 0.75 1.07 11.06
CA GLU A 65 0.07 -0.04 10.42
C GLU A 65 -1.46 0.08 10.59
N LEU A 66 -2.16 0.07 9.46
CA LEU A 66 -3.62 0.08 9.34
C LEU A 66 -4.09 -1.23 8.69
N THR A 67 -4.52 -2.19 9.50
CA THR A 67 -5.02 -3.49 9.03
C THR A 67 -6.53 -3.56 9.16
N ASN A 68 -7.27 -3.53 8.04
CA ASN A 68 -8.73 -3.43 8.02
C ASN A 68 -9.26 -2.19 8.78
N VAL A 69 -8.79 -0.99 8.41
CA VAL A 69 -9.15 0.29 9.05
C VAL A 69 -9.48 1.34 7.99
N GLY A 70 -10.50 2.17 8.18
CA GLY A 70 -10.70 3.35 7.33
C GLY A 70 -11.39 3.13 5.99
N ASN A 71 -12.10 2.01 5.78
CA ASN A 71 -12.70 1.66 4.49
C ASN A 71 -13.72 2.70 3.98
N GLY A 72 -13.47 3.29 2.82
CA GLY A 72 -14.29 4.35 2.22
C GLY A 72 -14.01 5.75 2.78
N GLY A 73 -12.91 5.92 3.52
CA GLY A 73 -12.44 7.22 3.99
C GLY A 73 -11.30 7.81 3.16
N ASN A 74 -10.88 9.01 3.53
CA ASN A 74 -9.65 9.63 3.02
C ASN A 74 -8.49 9.46 4.00
N LEU A 75 -7.27 9.71 3.50
CA LEU A 75 -6.04 9.63 4.28
C LEU A 75 -5.57 10.99 4.82
N GLU A 76 -6.44 12.01 4.88
CA GLU A 76 -6.07 13.38 5.25
C GLU A 76 -5.52 13.49 6.68
N ALA A 77 -5.81 12.52 7.55
CA ALA A 77 -5.18 12.48 8.86
C ALA A 77 -3.69 12.13 8.82
N ILE A 78 -3.29 11.33 7.83
CA ILE A 78 -1.92 10.84 7.68
C ILE A 78 -1.00 11.94 7.14
N SER A 79 -1.51 12.93 6.40
CA SER A 79 -0.72 14.05 5.85
C SER A 79 0.04 14.87 6.92
N HIS A 80 -0.42 14.80 8.18
CA HIS A 80 0.19 15.48 9.32
C HIS A 80 1.31 14.67 10.00
N LEU A 81 1.48 13.40 9.64
CA LEU A 81 2.47 12.49 10.24
C LEU A 81 3.83 12.65 9.56
N THR A 82 4.39 13.86 9.55
CA THR A 82 5.58 14.19 8.76
C THR A 82 6.86 13.46 9.20
N SER A 83 6.88 12.90 10.42
CA SER A 83 7.97 12.03 10.91
C SER A 83 7.85 10.56 10.45
N LEU A 84 6.79 10.20 9.74
CA LEU A 84 6.48 8.82 9.37
C LEU A 84 7.52 8.28 8.39
N GLN A 85 8.09 7.12 8.71
CA GLN A 85 9.11 6.43 7.92
C GLN A 85 8.54 5.17 7.27
N GLU A 86 7.54 4.56 7.89
CA GLU A 86 6.88 3.36 7.38
C GLU A 86 5.36 3.47 7.52
N LEU A 87 4.66 3.22 6.42
CA LEU A 87 3.20 3.17 6.36
C LEU A 87 2.76 1.85 5.73
N ILE A 88 2.00 1.07 6.47
CA ILE A 88 1.38 -0.16 6.01
C ILE A 88 -0.13 0.03 6.04
N ILE A 89 -0.79 -0.14 4.89
CA ILE A 89 -2.24 -0.19 4.79
C ILE A 89 -2.60 -1.50 4.09
N GLN A 90 -3.34 -2.35 4.80
CA GLN A 90 -3.65 -3.68 4.28
C GLN A 90 -5.05 -4.17 4.66
N THR A 91 -5.66 -4.90 3.73
CA THR A 91 -6.79 -5.77 4.04
C THR A 91 -6.23 -7.13 4.47
N PRO A 92 -6.70 -7.72 5.58
CA PRO A 92 -6.32 -9.08 5.93
C PRO A 92 -6.77 -10.06 4.83
N PRO A 93 -6.03 -11.17 4.64
CA PRO A 93 -6.33 -12.14 3.60
C PRO A 93 -7.69 -12.82 3.81
N GLY A 94 -8.45 -13.00 2.72
CA GLY A 94 -9.88 -13.37 2.74
C GLY A 94 -10.26 -14.74 3.33
N TRP A 95 -9.33 -15.51 3.92
CA TRP A 95 -9.69 -16.69 4.72
C TRP A 95 -10.32 -16.31 6.08
N ASP A 96 -10.28 -15.03 6.45
CA ASP A 96 -10.95 -14.47 7.63
C ASP A 96 -12.39 -14.01 7.39
N GLY A 97 -12.98 -14.32 6.22
CA GLY A 97 -14.37 -14.02 5.89
C GLY A 97 -14.65 -12.54 5.55
N GLY A 98 -13.61 -11.70 5.42
CA GLY A 98 -13.71 -10.26 5.16
C GLY A 98 -13.46 -9.85 3.71
N SER A 99 -14.05 -10.55 2.73
CA SER A 99 -13.78 -10.49 1.27
C SER A 99 -13.86 -9.12 0.56
N LYS A 100 -13.92 -7.99 1.26
CA LYS A 100 -13.95 -6.65 0.69
C LYS A 100 -12.61 -5.95 0.91
N ARG A 101 -11.91 -5.68 -0.21
CA ARG A 101 -10.74 -4.80 -0.23
C ARG A 101 -11.09 -3.45 0.38
N LEU A 102 -10.18 -2.91 1.18
CA LEU A 102 -10.26 -1.51 1.61
C LEU A 102 -10.24 -0.61 0.37
N SER A 103 -11.05 0.43 0.38
CA SER A 103 -11.06 1.47 -0.64
C SER A 103 -10.79 2.82 0.01
N TYR A 104 -9.96 3.65 -0.62
CA TYR A 104 -9.71 5.02 -0.22
C TYR A 104 -9.90 5.96 -1.40
N ASP A 105 -10.07 7.25 -1.13
CA ASP A 105 -10.29 8.22 -2.20
C ASP A 105 -9.04 8.44 -3.06
N SER A 106 -7.88 8.66 -2.41
CA SER A 106 -6.65 9.04 -3.11
C SER A 106 -5.42 8.88 -2.22
N LEU A 107 -4.26 8.73 -2.86
CA LEU A 107 -2.93 8.83 -2.23
C LEU A 107 -2.47 10.30 -2.04
N ALA A 108 -3.22 11.29 -2.52
CA ALA A 108 -2.85 12.71 -2.44
C ALA A 108 -2.41 13.19 -1.04
N PRO A 109 -3.04 12.76 0.07
CA PRO A 109 -2.59 13.15 1.41
C PRO A 109 -1.17 12.71 1.77
N LEU A 110 -0.62 11.70 1.07
CA LEU A 110 0.73 11.21 1.36
C LEU A 110 1.83 12.09 0.76
N ARG A 111 1.51 13.04 -0.13
CA ARG A 111 2.47 13.81 -0.95
C ARG A 111 3.60 14.48 -0.16
N ASN A 112 3.34 14.87 1.08
CA ASN A 112 4.26 15.64 1.92
C ASN A 112 4.97 14.79 3.00
N LEU A 113 4.84 13.46 2.95
CA LEU A 113 5.51 12.56 3.89
C LEU A 113 6.97 12.35 3.46
N GLU A 114 7.76 13.42 3.45
CA GLU A 114 9.13 13.44 2.89
C GLU A 114 10.09 12.46 3.57
N ASN A 115 9.79 12.03 4.80
CA ASN A 115 10.57 11.04 5.55
C ASN A 115 10.12 9.59 5.30
N LEU A 116 9.08 9.36 4.49
CA LEU A 116 8.55 8.03 4.24
C LEU A 116 9.54 7.22 3.39
N VAL A 117 10.01 6.10 3.93
CA VAL A 117 10.99 5.20 3.32
C VAL A 117 10.32 3.96 2.73
N SER A 118 9.30 3.44 3.42
CA SER A 118 8.58 2.24 3.04
C SER A 118 7.07 2.48 3.02
N LEU A 119 6.43 2.11 1.91
CA LEU A 119 4.99 2.13 1.75
C LEU A 119 4.48 0.76 1.31
N THR A 120 3.57 0.19 2.08
CA THR A 120 2.90 -1.07 1.78
C THR A 120 1.40 -0.86 1.60
N LEU A 121 0.87 -1.26 0.45
CA LEU A 121 -0.52 -1.12 0.03
C LEU A 121 -1.05 -2.49 -0.44
N LEU A 122 -1.47 -3.34 0.49
CA LEU A 122 -1.86 -4.73 0.19
C LEU A 122 -3.37 -4.92 0.21
N ASP A 123 -3.91 -5.34 -0.93
CA ASP A 123 -5.35 -5.57 -1.14
C ASP A 123 -6.19 -4.33 -0.78
N VAL A 124 -5.68 -3.16 -1.16
CA VAL A 124 -6.35 -1.86 -1.08
C VAL A 124 -6.64 -1.31 -2.49
N LEU A 125 -7.66 -0.46 -2.63
CA LEU A 125 -8.06 0.21 -3.86
C LEU A 125 -8.10 1.72 -3.64
N PHE A 126 -7.84 2.49 -4.70
CA PHE A 126 -7.94 3.95 -4.69
C PHE A 126 -8.91 4.39 -5.79
N THR A 127 -9.96 5.14 -5.46
CA THR A 127 -10.99 5.48 -6.47
C THR A 127 -10.48 6.40 -7.57
N ASN A 128 -9.46 7.22 -7.28
CA ASN A 128 -8.80 8.10 -8.24
C ASN A 128 -7.49 7.52 -8.85
N ASP A 129 -7.11 6.28 -8.53
CA ASP A 129 -6.05 5.44 -9.17
C ASP A 129 -4.70 6.09 -9.59
N GLU A 130 -4.24 7.13 -8.91
CA GLU A 130 -2.97 7.83 -9.24
C GLU A 130 -1.82 7.54 -8.27
N LEU A 131 -0.63 7.26 -8.84
CA LEU A 131 0.64 7.15 -8.09
C LEU A 131 1.43 8.47 -8.06
N THR A 132 0.94 9.51 -8.74
CA THR A 132 1.57 10.84 -8.82
C THR A 132 1.95 11.42 -7.46
N PRO A 133 1.16 11.29 -6.38
CA PRO A 133 1.55 11.78 -5.06
C PRO A 133 2.87 11.19 -4.56
N LEU A 134 3.16 9.94 -4.91
CA LEU A 134 4.37 9.25 -4.47
C LEU A 134 5.64 9.78 -5.16
N THR A 135 5.53 10.42 -6.34
CA THR A 135 6.66 10.99 -7.10
C THR A 135 7.41 12.11 -6.36
N HIS A 136 6.75 12.70 -5.36
CA HIS A 136 7.30 13.74 -4.49
C HIS A 136 8.12 13.17 -3.32
N LEU A 137 7.93 11.89 -2.97
CA LEU A 137 8.53 11.27 -1.78
C LEU A 137 9.97 10.85 -2.05
N LYS A 138 10.91 11.80 -1.93
CA LYS A 138 12.32 11.57 -2.31
C LYS A 138 13.05 10.53 -1.46
N SER A 139 12.56 10.26 -0.26
CA SER A 139 13.12 9.24 0.64
C SER A 139 12.53 7.84 0.42
N LEU A 140 11.50 7.70 -0.42
CA LEU A 140 10.80 6.44 -0.62
C LEU A 140 11.72 5.47 -1.36
N ASP A 141 12.17 4.42 -0.67
CA ASP A 141 13.03 3.36 -1.22
C ASP A 141 12.22 2.14 -1.65
N GLN A 142 11.08 1.89 -1.00
CA GLN A 142 10.26 0.72 -1.26
C GLN A 142 8.77 1.04 -1.36
N LEU A 143 8.14 0.52 -2.41
CA LEU A 143 6.69 0.42 -2.55
C LEU A 143 6.32 -1.05 -2.78
N ASP A 144 5.66 -1.65 -1.79
CA ASP A 144 4.99 -2.93 -1.95
C ASP A 144 3.50 -2.71 -2.19
N THR A 145 3.00 -3.23 -3.30
CA THR A 145 1.59 -3.09 -3.66
C THR A 145 1.14 -4.25 -4.52
N ARG A 146 -0.17 -4.37 -4.76
CA ARG A 146 -0.72 -5.28 -5.76
C ARG A 146 -0.71 -4.60 -7.13
N ASN A 147 -0.92 -5.39 -8.18
CA ASN A 147 -1.07 -4.87 -9.54
C ASN A 147 -2.45 -4.20 -9.70
N THR A 148 -2.66 -3.07 -9.03
CA THR A 148 -3.94 -2.35 -8.92
C THR A 148 -3.93 -0.98 -9.61
N PHE A 149 -2.79 -0.50 -10.08
CA PHE A 149 -2.66 0.77 -10.80
C PHE A 149 -2.46 0.55 -12.30
N THR A 150 -2.67 1.60 -13.10
CA THR A 150 -2.48 1.52 -14.56
C THR A 150 -1.01 1.38 -14.95
N THR A 151 -0.77 0.87 -16.16
CA THR A 151 0.57 0.78 -16.77
C THR A 151 1.24 2.16 -16.77
N ALA A 152 0.49 3.21 -17.14
CA ALA A 152 0.99 4.57 -17.21
C ALA A 152 1.41 5.12 -15.83
N ALA A 153 0.63 4.84 -14.78
CA ALA A 153 0.97 5.26 -13.41
C ALA A 153 2.27 4.61 -12.93
N PHE A 154 2.46 3.31 -13.17
CA PHE A 154 3.71 2.64 -12.81
C PHE A 154 4.92 3.13 -13.61
N VAL A 155 4.74 3.42 -14.92
CA VAL A 155 5.78 4.01 -15.75
C VAL A 155 6.19 5.39 -15.26
N GLU A 156 5.23 6.25 -14.93
CA GLU A 156 5.49 7.60 -14.42
C GLU A 156 6.22 7.58 -13.09
N LEU A 157 5.84 6.66 -12.20
CA LEU A 157 6.56 6.42 -10.96
C LEU A 157 8.00 5.96 -11.22
N ASN A 158 8.22 5.07 -12.20
CA ASN A 158 9.56 4.62 -12.57
C ASN A 158 10.43 5.74 -13.15
N ILE A 159 9.87 6.61 -13.99
CA ILE A 159 10.60 7.78 -14.54
C ILE A 159 11.01 8.71 -13.41
N SER A 160 10.07 9.02 -12.51
CA SER A 160 10.29 9.96 -11.41
C SER A 160 11.25 9.42 -10.35
N GLN A 161 11.25 8.10 -10.12
CA GLN A 161 12.00 7.42 -9.08
C GLN A 161 12.59 6.10 -9.59
N PRO A 162 13.63 6.13 -10.44
CA PRO A 162 14.17 4.94 -11.10
C PRO A 162 14.81 3.94 -10.14
N LYS A 163 15.20 4.37 -8.93
CA LYS A 163 15.78 3.52 -7.89
C LYS A 163 14.73 2.89 -6.96
N LEU A 164 13.46 3.32 -7.02
CA LEU A 164 12.40 2.82 -6.16
C LEU A 164 12.19 1.31 -6.36
N LYS A 165 12.27 0.56 -5.26
CA LYS A 165 11.99 -0.87 -5.25
C LYS A 165 10.47 -1.07 -5.29
N CYS A 166 9.97 -1.36 -6.48
CA CYS A 166 8.58 -1.73 -6.73
C CYS A 166 8.54 -2.80 -7.81
N ARG A 167 7.74 -3.85 -7.62
CA ARG A 167 7.64 -4.96 -8.59
C ARG A 167 7.13 -4.51 -9.97
N TYR A 168 6.28 -3.49 -9.97
CA TYR A 168 5.52 -3.06 -11.15
C TYR A 168 6.12 -1.86 -11.88
N THR A 169 7.27 -1.33 -11.44
CA THR A 169 8.04 -0.32 -12.19
C THR A 169 8.83 -0.91 -13.37
N LYS A 170 8.62 -2.20 -13.66
CA LYS A 170 9.13 -2.94 -14.82
C LYS A 170 7.95 -3.39 -15.70
N PRO A 171 8.16 -3.78 -16.96
CA PRO A 171 7.08 -4.29 -17.82
C PRO A 171 6.31 -5.46 -17.21
N TYR A 172 7.01 -6.34 -16.49
CA TYR A 172 6.43 -7.48 -15.81
C TYR A 172 7.24 -7.88 -14.56
N THR A 173 6.60 -8.66 -13.69
CA THR A 173 7.22 -9.31 -12.53
C THR A 173 7.12 -10.83 -12.65
N ILE A 174 8.08 -11.54 -12.05
CA ILE A 174 8.07 -13.00 -11.90
C ILE A 174 7.52 -13.33 -10.51
N TRP A 175 6.56 -14.25 -10.43
CA TRP A 175 6.07 -14.79 -9.17
C TRP A 175 6.75 -16.12 -8.90
N GLU A 176 7.82 -16.11 -8.11
CA GLU A 176 8.52 -17.32 -7.68
C GLU A 176 7.75 -18.04 -6.57
N GLY A 177 7.97 -19.36 -6.42
CA GLY A 177 7.43 -20.14 -5.30
C GLY A 177 5.96 -20.59 -5.41
N PHE A 178 5.26 -20.27 -6.50
CA PHE A 178 3.86 -20.65 -6.69
C PHE A 178 3.69 -21.53 -7.94
N GLU A 179 3.42 -22.82 -7.75
CA GLU A 179 3.28 -23.80 -8.85
C GLU A 179 2.19 -23.41 -9.86
N TYR A 180 1.15 -22.68 -9.43
CA TYR A 180 0.13 -22.10 -10.30
C TYR A 180 0.70 -21.23 -11.45
N TYR A 181 1.83 -20.55 -11.19
CA TYR A 181 2.50 -19.73 -12.19
C TYR A 181 3.38 -20.54 -13.15
N ARG A 182 3.50 -21.87 -12.99
CA ARG A 182 4.20 -22.71 -13.95
C ARG A 182 3.41 -22.81 -15.27
N CYS A 183 4.11 -22.66 -16.39
CA CYS A 183 3.54 -22.86 -17.72
C CYS A 183 3.31 -24.36 -17.96
N LYS A 184 2.06 -24.74 -18.23
CA LYS A 184 1.70 -26.14 -18.53
C LYS A 184 2.33 -26.70 -19.81
N LYS A 185 2.78 -25.84 -20.74
CA LYS A 185 3.34 -26.25 -22.04
C LYS A 185 4.86 -26.45 -22.02
N CYS A 186 5.60 -25.58 -21.34
CA CYS A 186 7.07 -25.62 -21.37
C CYS A 186 7.73 -25.66 -19.98
N GLY A 187 6.95 -25.68 -18.89
CA GLY A 187 7.48 -25.74 -17.53
C GLY A 187 8.09 -24.45 -16.98
N SER A 188 8.33 -23.44 -17.82
CA SER A 188 8.85 -22.13 -17.40
C SER A 188 7.85 -21.34 -16.56
N MET A 189 8.33 -20.44 -15.70
CA MET A 189 7.48 -19.55 -14.92
C MET A 189 6.79 -18.51 -15.82
N LYS A 190 5.50 -18.32 -15.61
CA LYS A 190 4.73 -17.21 -16.18
C LYS A 190 5.11 -15.92 -15.46
N VAL A 191 4.96 -14.81 -16.17
CA VAL A 191 5.16 -13.46 -15.65
C VAL A 191 3.81 -12.76 -15.55
N GLU A 192 3.70 -11.81 -14.63
CA GLU A 192 2.57 -10.88 -14.54
C GLU A 192 3.00 -9.51 -15.08
N PHE A 193 2.32 -9.03 -16.12
CA PHE A 193 2.54 -7.71 -16.69
C PHE A 193 1.92 -6.61 -15.83
N SER A 194 2.63 -5.50 -15.69
CA SER A 194 2.24 -4.35 -14.87
C SER A 194 1.12 -3.55 -15.53
N GLY A 195 0.08 -3.20 -14.75
CA GLY A 195 -1.01 -2.33 -15.18
C GLY A 195 -2.38 -3.02 -15.22
N ILE A 196 -3.36 -2.50 -14.47
CA ILE A 196 -4.74 -3.04 -14.45
C ILE A 196 -5.51 -2.88 -15.76
N ASP A 197 -5.10 -1.94 -16.59
CA ASP A 197 -5.67 -1.62 -17.90
C ASP A 197 -5.44 -2.71 -18.96
N LEU A 198 -4.71 -3.78 -18.60
CA LEU A 198 -4.52 -4.97 -19.41
C LEU A 198 -5.62 -6.01 -19.15
N LYS A 199 -6.35 -6.41 -20.21
CA LYS A 199 -7.39 -7.46 -20.16
C LYS A 199 -6.90 -8.80 -19.60
N ARG A 200 -5.66 -9.17 -19.90
CA ARG A 200 -4.97 -10.34 -19.37
C ARG A 200 -3.53 -9.95 -19.09
N ARG A 201 -3.01 -10.37 -17.94
CA ARG A 201 -1.67 -9.96 -17.45
C ARG A 201 -0.70 -11.10 -17.26
N VAL A 202 -1.19 -12.34 -17.15
CA VAL A 202 -0.34 -13.49 -16.87
C VAL A 202 -0.08 -14.29 -18.14
N PHE A 203 1.19 -14.35 -18.56
CA PHE A 203 1.66 -15.02 -19.77
C PHE A 203 2.95 -15.77 -19.54
N CYS A 204 3.20 -16.80 -20.36
CA CYS A 204 4.51 -17.43 -20.43
C CYS A 204 5.34 -16.76 -21.53
N LEU A 205 6.51 -16.22 -21.19
CA LEU A 205 7.40 -15.56 -22.17
C LEU A 205 7.78 -16.49 -23.34
N ASN A 206 7.95 -17.79 -23.08
CA ASN A 206 8.34 -18.76 -24.11
C ASN A 206 7.16 -19.14 -25.02
N CYS A 207 6.00 -19.45 -24.43
CA CYS A 207 4.85 -19.95 -25.20
C CYS A 207 3.97 -18.84 -25.81
N ASN A 208 4.11 -17.61 -25.32
CA ASN A 208 3.32 -16.45 -25.76
C ASN A 208 4.20 -15.32 -26.31
N LYS A 209 5.37 -15.65 -26.87
CA LYS A 209 6.42 -14.70 -27.28
C LYS A 209 5.90 -13.44 -28.00
N LYS A 210 5.17 -13.61 -29.10
CA LYS A 210 4.59 -12.47 -29.85
C LYS A 210 3.81 -11.53 -28.94
N LYS A 211 2.94 -12.08 -28.08
CA LYS A 211 2.10 -11.28 -27.20
C LYS A 211 2.89 -10.60 -26.09
N THR A 212 3.91 -11.29 -25.56
CA THR A 212 4.75 -10.72 -24.50
C THR A 212 5.65 -9.62 -25.04
N ASP A 213 6.17 -9.77 -26.25
CA ASP A 213 6.97 -8.75 -26.93
C ASP A 213 6.14 -7.48 -27.17
N GLU A 214 4.91 -7.60 -27.69
CA GLU A 214 3.96 -6.48 -27.84
C GLU A 214 3.72 -5.72 -26.51
N LEU A 215 3.58 -6.45 -25.39
CA LEU A 215 3.31 -5.84 -24.09
C LEU A 215 4.55 -5.14 -23.49
N ILE A 216 5.75 -5.70 -23.73
CA ILE A 216 7.02 -5.07 -23.35
C ILE A 216 7.22 -3.78 -24.16
N GLU A 217 7.01 -3.84 -25.47
CA GLU A 217 7.12 -2.69 -26.37
C GLU A 217 6.15 -1.58 -25.93
N ARG A 218 4.88 -1.91 -25.68
CA ARG A 218 3.89 -0.95 -25.16
C ARG A 218 4.37 -0.25 -23.88
N PHE A 219 4.94 -0.97 -22.92
CA PHE A 219 5.46 -0.35 -21.69
C PHE A 219 6.59 0.64 -22.00
N ASN A 220 7.51 0.25 -22.88
CA ASN A 220 8.65 1.08 -23.29
C ASN A 220 8.21 2.31 -24.09
N GLU A 221 7.20 2.19 -24.96
CA GLU A 221 6.63 3.33 -25.69
C GLU A 221 6.00 4.36 -24.75
N ILE A 222 5.23 3.91 -23.75
CA ILE A 222 4.66 4.81 -22.73
C ILE A 222 5.79 5.52 -21.99
N LYS A 223 6.86 4.80 -21.66
CA LYS A 223 8.04 5.37 -20.99
C LYS A 223 8.76 6.40 -21.86
N ALA A 224 8.99 6.11 -23.13
CA ALA A 224 9.62 7.02 -24.07
C ALA A 224 8.80 8.31 -24.25
N LYS A 225 7.48 8.19 -24.45
CA LYS A 225 6.57 9.34 -24.61
C LYS A 225 6.51 10.25 -23.38
N LYS A 226 6.64 9.70 -22.16
CA LYS A 226 6.64 10.48 -20.91
C LYS A 226 8.01 11.03 -20.51
N SER A 227 9.09 10.58 -21.15
CA SER A 227 10.46 11.04 -20.87
C SER A 227 10.94 12.13 -21.84
N ALA A 228 10.19 12.37 -22.92
CA ALA A 228 10.41 13.45 -23.88
C ALA A 228 9.72 14.73 -23.42
#